data_AF-A0A7Z6T2B3-F1
#
_entry.id   AF-A0A7Z6T2B3-F1
#
_cell.length_a   1.000
_cell.length_b   1.000
_cell.length_c   1.000
_cell.angle_alpha   90.00
_cell.angle_beta   90.00
_cell.angle_gamma   90.00
#
_symmetry.space_group_name_H-M   'P 1'
#
loop_
_entity.id
_entity.type
_entity.pdbx_description
1 polymer ?
#
loop_
_entity_poly.entity_id
_entity_poly.type
_entity_poly.pdbx_seq_one_letter_code
_entity_poly.pdbx_strand_id
1 'polypeptide(L)'
;MPWTQRASLRELEVALRPRTDAGWDWPMITAELHSWHLTWRPAQPAAYIRARLAQQATAEHQTAAAEVAEGWDEQAASGPLAASSPDLVRSVLDGLAEGLATYSARQAELGLDDLSDHSAAADMAAFLNRGTGAPA
;
A
#
# COMPACT_ATOMS: atom_id res chain seq x y z
N MET A 1 -18.76 12.02 -31.23
CA MET A 1 -19.10 11.91 -29.80
C MET A 1 -19.80 13.15 -29.30
N PRO A 2 -21.14 13.22 -29.36
CA PRO A 2 -21.88 14.45 -29.09
C PRO A 2 -21.93 14.89 -27.61
N TRP A 3 -21.64 14.00 -26.65
CA TRP A 3 -21.80 14.29 -25.23
C TRP A 3 -20.57 14.91 -24.56
N THR A 4 -19.36 14.68 -25.10
CA THR A 4 -18.11 15.30 -24.61
C THR A 4 -17.91 16.73 -25.09
N GLN A 5 -18.58 17.12 -26.18
CA GLN A 5 -18.45 18.43 -26.84
C GLN A 5 -18.90 19.64 -25.98
N ARG A 6 -19.61 19.43 -24.87
CA ARG A 6 -20.00 20.51 -23.94
C ARG A 6 -18.87 20.93 -22.99
N ALA A 7 -17.80 20.14 -22.87
CA ALA A 7 -16.65 20.48 -22.04
C ALA A 7 -15.57 21.16 -22.87
N SER A 8 -14.78 22.03 -22.24
CA SER A 8 -13.61 22.61 -22.89
C SER A 8 -12.53 21.55 -23.11
N LEU A 9 -11.69 21.75 -24.13
CA LEU A 9 -10.59 20.83 -24.44
C LEU A 9 -9.64 20.65 -23.24
N ARG A 10 -9.38 21.73 -22.51
CA ARG A 10 -8.51 21.71 -21.32
C ARG A 10 -9.10 20.90 -20.17
N GLU A 11 -10.41 20.96 -19.95
CA GLU A 11 -11.08 20.15 -18.92
C GLU A 11 -11.08 18.67 -19.29
N LEU A 12 -11.25 18.35 -20.58
CA LEU A 12 -11.17 16.98 -21.07
C LEU A 12 -9.75 16.43 -20.95
N GLU A 13 -8.73 17.22 -21.28
CA GLU A 13 -7.32 16.84 -21.11
C GLU A 13 -7.03 16.50 -19.64
N VAL A 14 -7.42 17.37 -18.70
CA VAL A 14 -7.23 17.12 -17.27
C VAL A 14 -8.00 15.87 -16.81
N ALA A 15 -9.22 15.65 -17.30
CA ALA A 15 -10.00 14.46 -16.96
C ALA A 15 -9.40 13.16 -17.50
N LEU A 16 -8.68 13.22 -18.63
CA LEU A 16 -8.12 12.07 -19.33
C LEU A 16 -6.65 11.80 -18.97
N ARG A 17 -6.00 12.68 -18.21
CA ARG A 17 -4.62 12.50 -17.70
C ARG A 17 -4.32 11.09 -17.18
N PRO A 18 -5.16 10.47 -16.33
CA PRO A 18 -4.87 9.12 -15.84
C PRO A 18 -4.71 8.06 -16.95
N ARG A 19 -5.41 8.22 -18.08
CA ARG A 19 -5.31 7.30 -19.22
C ARG A 19 -4.13 7.63 -20.13
N THR A 20 -3.86 8.91 -20.36
CA THR A 20 -2.68 9.33 -21.13
C THR A 20 -1.38 9.03 -20.39
N ASP A 21 -1.35 9.20 -19.08
CA ASP A 21 -0.20 8.88 -18.22
C ASP A 21 0.04 7.37 -18.15
N ALA A 22 -1.01 6.56 -18.31
CA ALA A 22 -0.93 5.11 -18.50
C ALA A 22 -0.54 4.69 -19.94
N GLY A 23 -0.21 5.65 -20.81
CA GLY A 23 0.27 5.40 -22.17
C GLY A 23 -0.81 5.12 -23.22
N TRP A 24 -2.08 5.40 -22.92
CA TRP A 24 -3.17 5.18 -23.87
C TRP A 24 -3.11 6.19 -25.03
N ASP A 25 -3.33 5.71 -26.24
CA ASP A 25 -3.41 6.55 -27.43
C ASP A 25 -4.83 7.14 -27.63
N TRP A 26 -4.92 8.19 -28.44
CA TRP A 26 -6.18 8.86 -28.73
C TRP A 26 -7.26 7.94 -29.35
N PRO A 27 -6.93 7.02 -30.28
CA PRO A 27 -7.88 6.03 -30.77
C PRO A 27 -8.47 5.14 -29.66
N MET A 28 -7.64 4.64 -28.73
CA MET A 28 -8.07 3.78 -27.63
C MET A 28 -8.96 4.54 -26.65
N ILE A 29 -8.59 5.77 -26.28
CA ILE A 29 -9.43 6.63 -25.44
C ILE A 29 -10.77 6.92 -26.14
N THR A 30 -10.76 7.17 -27.44
CA THR A 30 -11.99 7.45 -28.20
C THR A 30 -12.90 6.23 -28.28
N ALA A 31 -12.35 5.03 -28.49
CA ALA A 31 -13.08 3.78 -28.50
C ALA A 31 -13.73 3.50 -27.14
N GLU A 32 -13.00 3.73 -26.04
CA GLU A 32 -13.53 3.57 -24.69
C GLU A 32 -14.64 4.59 -24.38
N LEU A 33 -14.47 5.86 -24.72
CA LEU A 33 -15.53 6.84 -24.55
C LEU A 33 -16.76 6.54 -25.44
N HIS A 34 -16.55 5.88 -26.59
CA HIS A 34 -17.62 5.39 -27.46
C HIS A 34 -18.35 4.18 -26.83
N SER A 35 -17.62 3.29 -26.15
CA SER A 35 -18.17 2.08 -25.53
C SER A 35 -19.11 2.38 -24.37
N TRP A 36 -19.04 3.58 -23.79
CA TRP A 36 -19.90 3.98 -22.68
C TRP A 36 -21.37 4.22 -23.08
N HIS A 37 -21.69 4.22 -24.38
CA HIS A 37 -23.04 4.22 -24.96
C HIS A 37 -24.05 5.14 -24.26
N LEU A 38 -23.64 6.36 -23.91
CA LEU A 38 -24.52 7.31 -23.23
C LEU A 38 -25.62 7.80 -24.18
N THR A 39 -26.88 7.53 -23.82
CA THR A 39 -28.07 8.03 -24.51
C THR A 39 -28.41 9.47 -24.13
N TRP A 40 -27.78 10.00 -23.09
CA TRP A 40 -28.00 11.35 -22.56
C TRP A 40 -26.67 12.12 -22.44
N ARG A 41 -26.74 13.45 -22.34
CA ARG A 41 -25.55 14.31 -22.25
C ARG A 41 -25.35 14.82 -20.82
N PRO A 42 -24.26 14.46 -20.14
CA PRO A 42 -23.93 15.00 -18.82
C PRO A 42 -23.79 16.52 -18.85
N ALA A 43 -24.26 17.19 -17.79
CA ALA A 43 -24.09 18.64 -17.65
C ALA A 43 -22.60 19.03 -17.51
N GLN A 44 -21.81 18.15 -16.90
CA GLN A 44 -20.36 18.30 -16.72
C GLN A 44 -19.63 17.04 -17.22
N PRO A 45 -19.34 16.94 -18.53
CA PRO A 45 -18.72 15.75 -19.12
C PRO A 45 -17.38 15.36 -18.49
N ALA A 46 -16.51 16.35 -18.19
CA ALA A 46 -15.21 16.11 -17.57
C ALA A 46 -15.32 15.57 -16.13
N ALA A 47 -16.31 16.03 -15.36
CA ALA A 47 -16.57 15.49 -14.02
C ALA A 47 -17.09 14.05 -14.10
N TYR A 48 -17.98 13.77 -15.06
CA TYR A 48 -18.50 12.43 -15.31
C TYR A 48 -17.40 11.44 -15.70
N ILE A 49 -16.50 11.83 -16.61
CA ILE A 49 -15.34 11.00 -17.02
C ILE A 49 -14.48 10.67 -15.80
N ARG A 50 -14.10 11.67 -14.99
CA ARG A 50 -13.28 11.45 -13.78
C ARG A 50 -13.94 10.50 -12.78
N ALA A 51 -15.23 10.69 -12.52
CA ALA A 51 -15.98 9.83 -11.60
C ALA A 51 -16.01 8.38 -12.09
N ARG A 52 -16.24 8.17 -13.39
CA ARG A 52 -16.30 6.83 -13.98
C ARG A 52 -14.92 6.16 -14.01
N LEU A 53 -13.86 6.91 -14.31
CA LEU A 53 -12.48 6.42 -14.23
C LEU A 53 -12.10 6.02 -12.79
N ALA A 54 -12.49 6.80 -11.79
CA ALA A 54 -12.26 6.46 -10.38
C ALA A 54 -13.02 5.19 -9.95
N GLN A 55 -14.24 5.00 -10.44
CA GLN A 55 -15.02 3.77 -10.23
C GLN A 55 -14.34 2.56 -10.88
N GLN A 56 -13.86 2.69 -12.12
CA GLN A 56 -13.12 1.62 -12.79
C GLN A 56 -11.84 1.23 -12.02
N ALA A 57 -11.04 2.22 -11.59
CA ALA A 57 -9.84 1.97 -10.80
C ALA A 57 -10.14 1.30 -9.44
N THR A 58 -11.28 1.64 -8.82
CA THR A 58 -11.72 1.02 -7.57
C THR A 58 -12.15 -0.43 -7.79
N ALA A 59 -12.86 -0.71 -8.88
CA ALA A 59 -13.24 -2.07 -9.25
C ALA A 59 -12.01 -2.95 -9.52
N GLU A 60 -11.04 -2.44 -10.29
CA GLU A 60 -9.76 -3.11 -10.56
C GLU A 60 -8.98 -3.40 -9.26
N HIS A 61 -8.96 -2.46 -8.32
CA HIS A 61 -8.32 -2.65 -7.02
C HIS A 61 -9.05 -3.70 -6.16
N GLN A 62 -10.38 -3.75 -6.22
CA GLN A 62 -11.17 -4.76 -5.51
C GLN A 62 -10.95 -6.16 -6.07
N THR A 63 -10.88 -6.33 -7.40
CA THR A 63 -10.51 -7.62 -8.00
C THR A 63 -9.08 -8.01 -7.66
N ALA A 64 -8.11 -7.09 -7.74
CA ALA A 64 -6.74 -7.38 -7.33
C ALA A 64 -6.64 -7.76 -5.84
N ALA A 65 -7.40 -7.09 -4.97
CA ALA A 65 -7.48 -7.44 -3.55
C ALA A 65 -8.13 -8.82 -3.33
N ALA A 66 -9.13 -9.18 -4.13
CA ALA A 66 -9.77 -10.50 -4.08
C ALA A 66 -8.84 -11.62 -4.59
N GLU A 67 -8.10 -11.40 -5.69
CA GLU A 67 -7.10 -12.34 -6.21
C GLU A 67 -5.93 -12.53 -5.23
N VAL A 68 -5.50 -11.44 -4.59
CA VAL A 68 -4.53 -11.52 -3.49
C VAL A 68 -5.11 -12.34 -2.35
N ALA A 69 -6.34 -12.08 -1.90
CA ALA A 69 -6.99 -12.81 -0.82
C ALA A 69 -7.20 -14.31 -1.13
N GLU A 70 -7.44 -14.72 -2.38
CA GLU A 70 -7.53 -16.14 -2.77
C GLU A 70 -6.19 -16.90 -2.64
N GLY A 71 -5.07 -16.19 -2.53
CA GLY A 71 -3.76 -16.76 -2.19
C GLY A 71 -3.43 -16.77 -0.69
N TRP A 72 -4.34 -16.28 0.18
CA TRP A 72 -4.09 -16.19 1.62
C TRP A 72 -4.56 -17.46 2.31
N ASP A 73 -3.62 -18.19 2.91
CA ASP A 73 -3.95 -19.32 3.78
C ASP A 73 -4.55 -18.79 5.09
N GLU A 74 -5.88 -18.77 5.14
CA GLU A 74 -6.68 -18.33 6.29
C GLU A 74 -6.36 -19.15 7.56
N GLN A 75 -5.88 -20.38 7.42
CA GLN A 75 -5.43 -21.23 8.52
C GLN A 75 -4.09 -20.74 9.11
N ALA A 76 -3.16 -20.29 8.25
CA ALA A 76 -1.89 -19.71 8.66
C ALA A 76 -2.06 -18.31 9.30
N ALA A 77 -3.03 -17.53 8.83
CA ALA A 77 -3.35 -16.20 9.37
C ALA A 77 -4.14 -16.24 10.69
N SER A 78 -4.97 -17.27 10.88
CA SER A 78 -5.83 -17.41 12.08
C SER A 78 -5.13 -18.07 13.27
N GLY A 79 -4.09 -18.88 13.04
CA GLY A 79 -3.32 -19.55 14.09
C GLY A 79 -2.76 -18.61 15.19
N PRO A 80 -2.17 -17.45 14.83
CA PRO A 80 -1.68 -16.49 15.80
C PRO A 80 -2.81 -15.81 16.58
N LEU A 81 -3.91 -15.44 15.92
CA LEU A 81 -5.04 -14.71 16.54
C LEU A 81 -5.91 -15.60 17.45
N ALA A 82 -5.84 -16.92 17.27
CA ALA A 82 -6.51 -17.91 18.12
C ALA A 82 -5.69 -18.29 19.38
N ALA A 83 -4.41 -17.91 19.44
CA ALA A 83 -3.58 -18.09 20.63
C ALA A 83 -3.99 -17.09 21.73
N SER A 84 -3.91 -17.50 23.00
CA SER A 84 -4.15 -16.56 24.10
C SER A 84 -3.19 -15.37 23.98
N SER A 85 -3.64 -14.16 24.34
CA SER A 85 -2.85 -12.92 24.25
C SER A 85 -1.36 -13.04 24.69
N PRO A 86 -0.98 -13.78 25.76
CA PRO A 86 0.43 -14.02 26.10
C PRO A 86 1.21 -14.90 25.12
N ASP A 87 0.58 -15.89 24.49
CA ASP A 87 1.23 -16.79 23.51
C ASP A 87 1.51 -16.08 22.18
N LEU A 88 0.60 -15.21 21.75
CA LEU A 88 0.82 -14.34 20.60
C LEU A 88 1.99 -13.40 20.84
N VAL A 89 2.05 -12.75 22.01
CA VAL A 89 3.17 -11.89 22.38
C VAL A 89 4.48 -12.68 22.37
N ARG A 90 4.49 -13.91 22.89
CA ARG A 90 5.68 -14.77 22.87
C ARG A 90 6.13 -15.10 21.44
N SER A 91 5.19 -15.48 20.58
CA SER A 91 5.48 -15.78 19.16
C SER A 91 6.04 -14.56 18.40
N VAL A 92 5.52 -13.36 18.66
CA VAL A 92 6.06 -12.12 18.06
C VAL A 92 7.47 -11.83 18.58
N LEU A 93 7.72 -12.01 19.88
CA LEU A 93 9.05 -11.80 20.47
C LEU A 93 10.07 -12.83 19.96
N ASP A 94 9.67 -14.09 19.79
CA ASP A 94 10.53 -15.14 19.23
C ASP A 94 10.89 -14.82 17.76
N GLY A 95 9.92 -14.42 16.94
CA GLY A 95 10.17 -14.03 15.55
C GLY A 95 11.03 -12.77 15.43
N LEU A 96 10.87 -11.81 16.34
CA LEU A 96 11.72 -10.62 16.40
C LEU A 96 13.17 -11.00 16.76
N ALA A 97 13.36 -11.90 17.73
CA ALA A 97 14.69 -12.36 18.13
C ALA A 97 15.41 -13.10 16.99
N GLU A 98 14.70 -13.96 16.26
CA GLU A 98 15.23 -14.67 15.09
C GLU A 98 15.61 -13.70 13.95
N GLY A 99 14.75 -12.71 13.68
CA GLY A 99 15.03 -11.66 12.70
C GLY A 99 16.27 -10.84 13.06
N LEU A 100 16.43 -10.48 14.34
CA LEU A 100 17.61 -9.74 14.83
C LEU A 100 18.89 -10.59 14.72
N ALA A 101 18.84 -11.88 15.04
CA ALA A 101 19.98 -12.78 14.90
C ALA A 101 20.41 -12.97 13.44
N THR A 102 19.44 -13.06 12.53
CA THR A 102 19.70 -13.14 11.09
C THR A 102 20.30 -11.85 10.55
N TYR A 103 19.78 -10.71 11.01
CA TYR A 103 20.30 -9.39 10.66
C TYR A 103 21.73 -9.18 11.20
N SER A 104 22.01 -9.55 12.45
CA SER A 104 23.35 -9.42 13.03
C SER A 104 24.37 -10.31 12.33
N ALA A 105 24.00 -11.55 11.98
CA ALA A 105 24.86 -12.44 11.20
C ALA A 105 25.22 -11.83 9.83
N ARG A 106 24.23 -11.24 9.14
CA ARG A 106 24.44 -10.53 7.89
C ARG A 106 25.30 -9.27 8.05
N GLN A 107 25.17 -8.54 9.16
CA GLN A 107 26.03 -7.38 9.45
C GLN A 107 27.49 -7.81 9.70
N ALA A 108 27.70 -8.92 10.41
CA ALA A 108 29.02 -9.51 10.63
C ALA A 108 29.68 -9.99 9.33
N GLU A 109 28.91 -10.64 8.43
CA GLU A 109 29.38 -11.01 7.08
C GLU A 109 29.80 -9.79 6.24
N LEU A 110 29.11 -8.67 6.40
CA LEU A 110 29.41 -7.41 5.71
C LEU A 110 30.55 -6.62 6.38
N GLY A 111 31.10 -7.09 7.50
CA GLY A 111 32.13 -6.38 8.27
C GLY A 111 31.64 -5.08 8.90
N LEU A 112 30.32 -4.91 9.04
CA LEU A 112 29.68 -3.70 9.57
C LEU A 112 29.47 -3.75 11.10
N ASP A 113 29.77 -4.88 11.73
CA ASP A 113 29.66 -5.10 13.18
C ASP A 113 30.71 -4.32 14.00
N ASP A 114 31.77 -3.83 13.35
CA ASP A 114 32.87 -3.04 13.96
C ASP A 114 32.60 -1.51 13.97
N LEU A 115 31.44 -1.06 13.49
CA LEU A 115 31.14 0.38 13.34
C LEU A 115 30.58 1.07 14.59
N SER A 116 30.55 0.39 15.74
CA SER A 116 30.12 1.01 16.99
C SER A 116 31.08 0.70 18.13
N ASP A 117 32.01 1.61 18.38
CA ASP A 117 32.71 1.75 19.68
C ASP A 117 31.73 1.98 20.86
N HIS A 118 30.44 2.08 20.58
CA HIS A 118 29.35 2.22 21.54
C HIS A 118 28.30 1.15 21.28
N SER A 119 28.25 0.15 22.17
CA SER A 119 27.19 -0.86 22.15
C SER A 119 25.84 -0.20 22.42
N ALA A 120 24.98 -0.14 21.40
CA ALA A 120 23.60 0.35 21.56
C ALA A 120 22.82 -0.43 22.65
N ALA A 121 23.18 -1.70 22.85
CA ALA A 121 22.65 -2.51 23.93
C ALA A 121 23.10 -2.01 25.33
N ALA A 122 24.35 -1.55 25.47
CA ALA A 122 24.84 -0.94 26.70
C ALA A 122 24.15 0.40 26.99
N ASP A 123 23.90 1.22 25.97
CA ASP A 123 23.19 2.49 26.11
C ASP A 123 21.72 2.29 26.53
N MET A 124 21.03 1.31 25.93
CA MET A 124 19.66 0.95 26.33
C MET A 124 19.60 0.40 27.75
N ALA A 125 20.55 -0.45 28.15
CA ALA A 125 20.64 -0.95 29.52
C ALA A 125 20.87 0.18 30.53
N ALA A 126 21.72 1.16 30.20
CA ALA A 126 21.97 2.33 31.05
C ALA A 126 20.74 3.24 31.18
N PHE A 127 20.01 3.46 30.08
CA PHE A 127 18.76 4.23 30.09
C PHE A 127 17.68 3.57 30.97
N LEU A 128 17.47 2.25 30.81
CA LEU A 128 16.49 1.51 31.59
C LEU A 128 16.84 1.46 33.08
N ASN A 129 18.13 1.33 33.41
CA ASN A 129 18.59 1.37 34.80
C ASN A 129 18.48 2.76 35.44
N ARG A 130 18.47 3.84 34.63
CA ARG A 130 18.21 5.20 35.11
C ARG A 130 16.72 5.47 35.34
N GLY A 131 15.83 4.71 34.69
CA GLY A 131 14.38 4.81 34.79
C GLY A 131 13.76 4.13 36.03
N THR A 132 14.52 3.35 36.79
CA THR A 132 14.06 2.66 38.02
C THR A 132 14.41 3.42 39.31
N GLY A 133 15.01 4.62 39.21
CA GLY A 133 15.19 5.52 40.34
C GLY A 133 13.87 6.19 40.74
N ALA A 134 13.13 5.56 41.64
CA ALA A 134 12.00 6.19 42.34
C ALA A 134 12.46 7.48 43.06
N PRO A 135 11.70 8.59 43.01
CA PRO A 135 12.00 9.76 43.84
C PRO A 135 11.62 9.48 45.31
N ALA A 136 12.60 9.75 46.19
CA ALA A 136 12.59 10.02 47.63
C ALA A 136 11.55 9.31 48.53
#